data_AF-A7I3B7-F1
#
_entry.id   AF-A7I3B7-F1
#
_cell.length_a   1.000
_cell.length_b   1.000
_cell.length_c   1.000
_cell.angle_alpha   90.00
_cell.angle_beta   90.00
_cell.angle_gamma   90.00
#
_symmetry.space_group_name_H-M   'P 1'
#
loop_
_entity.id
_entity.type
_entity.pdbx_description
1 polymer ?
#
loop_
_entity_poly.entity_id
_entity_poly.type
_entity_poly.pdbx_seq_one_letter_code
_entity_poly.pdbx_strand_id
1 'polypeptide(L)'
;MKKDLNYYLNLPYTISVKKLKDGDYYAEYTDAVLTKNTLMAGWGKNEMEAINDLKEAFSCFVESALKDGDFIPEPNDKSVRVNICLPRSLLNAIDKVTKNRSKFLSEAANMKLAKI
;
A
#
# COMPACT_ATOMS: atom_id res chain seq x y z
N MET A 1 2.25 -17.24 -1.01
CA MET A 1 1.65 -16.68 -2.24
C MET A 1 2.75 -16.17 -3.14
N LYS A 2 2.66 -16.39 -4.46
CA LYS A 2 3.62 -15.87 -5.43
C LYS A 2 3.25 -14.41 -5.74
N LYS A 3 4.18 -13.47 -5.54
CA LYS A 3 3.96 -12.05 -5.84
C LYS A 3 4.21 -11.82 -7.32
N ASP A 4 3.19 -11.99 -8.14
CA ASP A 4 3.26 -11.78 -9.59
C ASP A 4 2.76 -10.38 -10.00
N LEU A 5 2.81 -10.06 -11.29
CA LEU A 5 2.36 -8.76 -11.82
C LEU A 5 0.92 -8.45 -11.38
N ASN A 6 0.02 -9.43 -11.51
CA ASN A 6 -1.38 -9.28 -11.17
C ASN A 6 -1.59 -9.03 -9.67
N TYR A 7 -0.77 -9.62 -8.80
CA TYR A 7 -0.78 -9.31 -7.37
C TYR A 7 -0.54 -7.81 -7.13
N TYR A 8 0.53 -7.24 -7.68
CA TYR A 8 0.87 -5.83 -7.44
C TYR A 8 -0.12 -4.86 -8.09
N LEU A 9 -0.62 -5.15 -9.29
CA LEU A 9 -1.60 -4.30 -9.98
C LEU A 9 -2.95 -4.19 -9.24
N ASN A 10 -3.29 -5.18 -8.41
CA ASN A 10 -4.53 -5.19 -7.63
C ASN A 10 -4.36 -4.71 -6.19
N LEU A 11 -3.16 -4.31 -5.77
CA LEU A 11 -2.97 -3.72 -4.44
C LEU A 11 -3.68 -2.36 -4.34
N PRO A 12 -4.19 -2.00 -3.16
CA PRO A 12 -5.01 -0.81 -2.95
C PRO A 12 -4.17 0.48 -2.89
N TYR A 13 -3.34 0.73 -3.90
CA TYR A 13 -2.59 1.99 -4.02
C TYR A 13 -3.56 3.17 -4.20
N THR A 14 -3.24 4.28 -3.54
CA THR A 14 -4.05 5.50 -3.63
C THR A 14 -3.53 6.38 -4.77
N ILE A 15 -4.41 6.72 -5.72
CA ILE A 15 -4.11 7.61 -6.85
C ILE A 15 -4.68 9.01 -6.57
N SER A 16 -3.88 10.05 -6.77
CA SER A 16 -4.32 11.44 -6.82
C SER A 16 -4.42 11.89 -8.28
N VAL A 17 -5.54 12.51 -8.65
CA VAL A 17 -5.73 13.12 -9.97
C VAL A 17 -5.92 14.62 -9.81
N LYS A 18 -5.21 15.41 -10.60
CA LYS A 18 -5.25 16.88 -10.59
C LYS A 18 -5.49 17.39 -12.00
N LYS A 19 -6.42 18.33 -12.14
CA LYS A 19 -6.62 19.07 -13.39
C LYS A 19 -5.59 20.19 -13.51
N LEU A 20 -4.94 20.28 -14.65
CA LEU A 20 -3.92 21.27 -14.97
C LEU A 20 -4.55 22.51 -15.64
N LYS A 21 -3.75 23.58 -15.73
CA LYS A 21 -4.21 24.89 -16.25
C LYS A 21 -4.48 24.88 -17.76
N ASP A 22 -3.80 24.01 -18.49
CA ASP A 22 -3.97 23.75 -19.93
C ASP A 22 -5.23 22.91 -20.23
N GLY A 23 -5.87 22.35 -19.21
CA GLY A 23 -7.08 21.53 -19.34
C GLY A 23 -6.82 20.03 -19.27
N ASP A 24 -5.55 19.61 -19.29
CA ASP A 24 -5.16 18.22 -19.16
C ASP A 24 -5.20 17.75 -17.69
N TYR A 25 -5.08 16.44 -17.51
CA TYR A 25 -5.15 15.77 -16.22
C TYR A 25 -3.84 15.07 -15.93
N TYR A 26 -3.41 15.18 -14.68
CA TYR A 26 -2.22 14.56 -14.13
C TYR A 26 -2.63 13.57 -13.04
N ALA A 27 -2.08 12.35 -13.10
CA ALA A 27 -2.31 11.31 -12.11
C ALA A 27 -0.99 10.83 -11.49
N GLU A 28 -0.97 10.62 -10.17
CA GLU A 28 0.18 10.10 -9.43
C GLU A 28 -0.26 9.17 -8.29
N TYR A 29 0.60 8.22 -7.90
CA TYR A 29 0.40 7.48 -6.66
C TYR A 29 0.77 8.34 -5.44
N THR A 30 0.01 8.25 -4.36
CA THR A 30 0.28 9.01 -3.12
C THR A 30 1.05 8.21 -2.06
N ASP A 31 1.23 6.91 -2.30
CA ASP A 31 1.93 6.02 -1.38
C ASP A 31 3.42 6.39 -1.34
N ALA A 32 3.83 7.08 -0.28
CA ALA A 32 5.18 7.63 -0.14
C ALA A 32 6.30 6.59 -0.26
N VAL A 33 6.03 5.32 0.09
CA VAL A 33 7.02 4.25 -0.05
C VAL A 33 7.26 3.90 -1.53
N LEU A 34 6.20 3.97 -2.35
CA LEU A 34 6.26 3.72 -3.79
C LEU A 34 6.92 4.90 -4.51
N THR A 35 6.55 6.14 -4.15
CA THR A 35 7.06 7.35 -4.82
C THR A 35 8.43 7.82 -4.34
N LYS A 36 8.98 7.21 -3.28
CA LYS A 36 10.29 7.61 -2.72
C LYS A 36 11.44 7.49 -3.72
N ASN A 37 11.42 6.41 -4.50
CA ASN A 37 12.53 6.04 -5.40
C ASN A 37 12.08 5.94 -6.87
N THR A 38 10.78 6.04 -7.14
CA THR A 38 10.23 5.88 -8.48
C THR A 38 9.27 7.03 -8.78
N LEU A 39 9.59 7.79 -9.82
CA LEU A 39 8.70 8.81 -10.37
C LEU A 39 7.82 8.13 -11.43
N MET A 40 6.57 7.84 -11.06
CA MET A 40 5.54 7.35 -11.98
C MET A 40 4.40 8.36 -12.00
N ALA A 41 4.05 8.82 -13.19
CA ALA A 41 2.98 9.76 -13.43
C ALA A 41 2.22 9.34 -14.68
N GLY A 42 0.94 9.64 -14.72
CA GLY A 42 0.10 9.49 -15.90
C GLY A 42 -0.48 10.84 -16.35
N TRP A 43 -0.67 10.99 -17.65
CA TRP A 43 -1.22 12.18 -18.28
C TRP A 43 -2.40 11.83 -19.17
N GLY A 44 -3.37 12.73 -19.29
CA GLY A 44 -4.52 12.49 -20.17
C GLY A 44 -5.38 13.72 -20.37
N LYS A 45 -6.23 13.70 -21.42
CA LYS A 45 -7.18 14.79 -21.68
C LYS A 45 -8.39 14.76 -20.76
N ASN A 46 -8.56 13.66 -20.04
CA ASN A 46 -9.57 13.44 -19.02
C ASN A 46 -9.01 12.59 -17.87
N GLU A 47 -9.75 12.52 -16.76
CA GLU A 47 -9.35 11.80 -15.55
C GLU A 47 -9.05 10.32 -15.81
N MET A 48 -9.84 9.67 -16.65
CA MET A 48 -9.72 8.24 -16.92
C MET A 48 -8.48 7.92 -17.75
N GLU A 49 -8.17 8.74 -18.75
CA GLU A 49 -6.94 8.63 -19.54
C GLU A 49 -5.70 8.75 -18.65
N ALA A 50 -5.65 9.77 -17.77
CA ALA A 50 -4.52 9.97 -16.87
C ALA A 50 -4.35 8.79 -15.89
N ILE A 51 -5.44 8.22 -15.38
CA ILE A 51 -5.40 7.03 -14.51
C ILE A 51 -4.91 5.79 -15.26
N ASN A 52 -5.36 5.59 -16.49
CA ASN A 52 -4.95 4.43 -17.29
C ASN A 52 -3.47 4.52 -17.67
N ASP A 53 -3.00 5.70 -18.10
CA ASP A 53 -1.60 5.96 -18.41
C ASP A 53 -0.70 5.71 -17.17
N LEU A 54 -1.13 6.16 -15.98
CA LEU A 54 -0.44 5.86 -14.73
C LEU A 54 -0.36 4.35 -14.44
N LYS A 55 -1.44 3.62 -14.67
CA LYS A 55 -1.48 2.15 -14.44
C LYS A 55 -0.60 1.39 -15.43
N GLU A 56 -0.53 1.83 -16.68
CA GLU A 56 0.39 1.27 -17.67
C GLU A 56 1.84 1.50 -17.26
N ALA A 57 2.20 2.73 -16.87
CA ALA A 57 3.51 3.05 -16.35
C ALA A 57 3.88 2.18 -15.13
N PHE A 58 2.93 1.96 -14.21
CA PHE A 58 3.11 1.08 -13.07
C PHE A 58 3.30 -0.39 -13.46
N SER A 59 2.56 -0.89 -14.44
CA SER A 59 2.72 -2.25 -14.96
C SER A 59 4.13 -2.47 -15.49
N CYS A 60 4.65 -1.54 -16.30
CA CYS A 60 6.02 -1.62 -16.82
C CYS A 60 7.08 -1.61 -15.71
N PHE A 61 6.88 -0.79 -14.66
CA PHE A 61 7.75 -0.78 -13.49
C PHE A 61 7.75 -2.12 -12.77
N VAL A 62 6.57 -2.69 -12.48
CA VAL A 62 6.42 -3.96 -11.78
C VAL A 62 7.03 -5.11 -12.58
N GLU A 63 6.78 -5.16 -13.90
CA GLU A 63 7.36 -6.18 -14.77
C GLU A 63 8.90 -6.16 -14.75
N SER A 64 9.48 -4.96 -14.84
CA SER A 64 10.93 -4.78 -14.83
C SER A 64 11.52 -5.18 -13.46
N ALA A 65 10.93 -4.68 -12.37
CA ALA A 65 11.38 -5.01 -11.02
C ALA A 65 11.25 -6.51 -10.70
N LEU A 66 10.18 -7.16 -11.16
CA LEU A 66 10.02 -8.62 -11.01
C LEU A 66 11.07 -9.42 -11.78
N LYS A 67 11.46 -8.95 -12.97
CA LYS A 67 12.48 -9.59 -13.80
C LYS A 67 13.88 -9.48 -13.19
N ASP A 68 14.19 -8.31 -12.64
CA ASP A 68 15.50 -8.02 -12.06
C ASP A 68 15.61 -8.50 -10.59
N GLY A 69 14.49 -8.93 -10.00
CA GLY A 69 14.43 -9.38 -8.61
C GLY A 69 14.46 -8.23 -7.60
N ASP A 70 14.13 -7.03 -8.04
CA ASP A 70 14.14 -5.82 -7.24
C ASP A 70 12.98 -5.76 -6.25
N PHE A 71 13.19 -4.98 -5.19
CA PHE A 71 12.17 -4.73 -4.19
C PHE A 71 11.07 -3.79 -4.72
N ILE A 72 9.83 -4.26 -4.71
CA ILE A 72 8.64 -3.46 -5.06
C ILE A 72 7.95 -3.01 -3.77
N PRO A 73 7.86 -1.70 -3.50
CA PRO A 73 7.15 -1.19 -2.33
C PRO A 73 5.65 -1.47 -2.38
N GLU A 74 5.13 -2.14 -1.37
CA GLU A 74 3.69 -2.37 -1.20
C GLU A 74 3.02 -1.15 -0.52
N PRO A 75 1.74 -0.86 -0.80
CA PRO A 75 1.05 0.21 -0.12
C PRO A 75 0.95 -0.17 1.35
N ASN A 76 1.18 0.82 2.21
CA ASN A 76 1.11 0.58 3.64
C ASN A 76 -0.36 0.32 3.96
N ASP A 77 -0.71 -0.91 4.36
CA ASP A 77 -2.08 -1.22 4.75
C ASP A 77 -2.48 -0.23 5.86
N LYS A 78 -3.47 0.63 5.55
CA LYS A 78 -3.84 1.70 6.47
C LYS A 78 -4.34 1.04 7.73
N SER A 79 -3.66 1.29 8.84
CA SER A 79 -4.06 0.73 10.12
C SER A 79 -5.51 1.13 10.44
N VAL A 80 -6.42 0.16 10.39
CA VAL A 80 -7.83 0.36 10.73
C VAL A 80 -7.96 0.37 12.25
N ARG A 81 -8.61 1.39 12.80
CA ARG A 81 -8.97 1.39 14.22
C ARG A 81 -10.20 0.51 14.41
N VAL A 82 -10.07 -0.46 15.31
CA VAL A 82 -11.14 -1.37 15.70
C VAL A 82 -11.38 -1.26 17.20
N ASN A 83 -12.64 -1.46 17.61
CA ASN A 83 -13.00 -1.60 19.02
C ASN A 83 -13.09 -3.09 19.36
N ILE A 84 -12.38 -3.51 20.41
CA ILE A 84 -12.35 -4.91 20.87
C ILE A 84 -12.57 -4.97 22.38
N CYS A 85 -13.13 -6.07 22.86
CA CYS A 85 -13.24 -6.37 24.28
C CYS A 85 -12.15 -7.38 24.68
N LEU A 86 -11.34 -7.05 25.68
CA LEU A 86 -10.29 -7.91 26.21
C LEU A 86 -10.40 -8.00 27.75
N PRO A 87 -10.03 -9.15 28.36
CA PRO A 87 -9.95 -9.24 29.81
C PRO A 87 -8.99 -8.19 30.40
N ARG A 88 -9.38 -7.55 31.51
CA ARG A 88 -8.58 -6.51 32.15
C ARG A 88 -7.19 -7.01 32.57
N SER A 89 -7.10 -8.24 33.06
CA SER A 89 -5.83 -8.88 33.42
C SER A 89 -4.88 -9.01 32.23
N LEU A 90 -5.40 -9.39 31.06
CA LEU A 90 -4.63 -9.49 29.83
C LEU A 90 -4.16 -8.12 29.35
N LEU A 91 -5.04 -7.11 29.35
CA LEU A 91 -4.67 -5.76 28.97
C LEU A 91 -3.54 -5.20 29.84
N ASN A 92 -3.64 -5.38 31.16
CA ASN A 92 -2.59 -4.99 32.11
C ASN A 92 -1.27 -5.74 31.88
N ALA A 93 -1.32 -7.00 31.43
CA ALA A 93 -0.11 -7.75 31.10
C ALA A 93 0.55 -7.20 29.82
N ILE A 94 -0.23 -6.86 28.80
CA ILE A 94 0.27 -6.25 27.56
C ILE A 94 0.95 -4.90 27.87
N ASP A 95 0.34 -4.08 28.72
CA ASP A 95 0.86 -2.76 29.10
C ASP A 95 2.22 -2.80 29.81
N LYS A 96 2.50 -3.89 30.53
CA LYS A 96 3.81 -4.09 31.16
C LYS A 96 4.91 -4.40 30.14
N VAL A 97 4.54 -4.96 28.99
CA VAL A 97 5.48 -5.42 27.97
C VAL A 97 5.71 -4.37 26.90
N THR A 98 4.69 -3.58 26.54
CA THR A 98 4.77 -2.62 25.44
C THR A 98 4.00 -1.33 25.72
N LYS A 99 4.47 -0.23 25.13
CA LYS A 99 3.73 1.04 25.04
C LYS A 99 2.79 1.09 23.82
N ASN A 100 3.01 0.23 22.82
CA ASN A 100 2.23 0.18 21.60
C ASN A 100 1.44 -1.14 21.52
N ARG A 101 0.19 -1.09 22.01
CA ARG A 101 -0.73 -2.23 22.03
C ARG A 101 -1.06 -2.76 20.64
N SER A 102 -1.25 -1.87 19.66
CA SER A 102 -1.61 -2.24 18.29
C SER A 102 -0.53 -3.11 17.64
N LYS A 103 0.75 -2.73 17.79
CA LYS A 103 1.87 -3.51 17.28
C LYS A 103 1.97 -4.89 17.95
N PHE A 104 1.80 -4.95 19.26
CA PHE A 104 1.84 -6.22 19.98
C PHE A 104 0.71 -7.17 19.55
N LEU A 105 -0.51 -6.65 19.40
CA LEU A 105 -1.66 -7.43 18.97
C LEU A 105 -1.52 -7.90 17.52
N SER A 106 -0.99 -7.06 16.62
CA SER A 106 -0.78 -7.45 15.22
C SER A 106 0.28 -8.54 15.08
N GLU A 107 1.40 -8.45 15.80
CA GLU A 107 2.45 -9.48 15.82
C GLU A 107 1.93 -10.80 16.37
N ALA A 108 1.20 -10.77 17.49
CA ALA A 108 0.59 -11.96 18.08
C ALA A 108 -0.44 -12.62 17.14
N ALA A 109 -1.27 -11.83 16.45
CA ALA A 109 -2.24 -12.32 15.48
C ALA A 109 -1.54 -12.95 14.27
N ASN A 110 -0.54 -12.28 13.69
CA ASN A 110 0.24 -12.81 12.57
C ASN A 110 0.95 -14.12 12.92
N MET A 111 1.54 -14.20 14.12
CA MET A 111 2.16 -15.44 14.60
C MET A 111 1.17 -16.60 14.71
N LYS A 112 -0.09 -16.31 15.08
CA LYS A 112 -1.14 -17.32 15.16
C LYS A 112 -1.66 -17.73 13.78
N LEU A 113 -1.83 -16.77 12.88
CA LEU A 113 -2.27 -17.00 11.50
C LEU A 113 -1.25 -17.79 10.68
N ALA A 114 0.05 -17.56 10.87
CA ALA A 114 1.11 -18.29 10.17
C ALA A 114 1.22 -19.78 10.57
N LYS A 115 0.53 -20.20 11.64
CA LYS A 115 0.47 -21.59 12.11
C LYS A 115 -0.78 -22.34 11.64
N ILE A 116 -1.62 -21.69 10.83
CA ILE A 116 -2.80 -22.26 10.18
C ILE A 116 -2.40 -22.60 8.75
#